data_AF-A0A969R4K7-F1
#
_entry.id   AF-A0A969R4K7-F1
#
_cell.length_a   1.000
_cell.length_b   1.000
_cell.length_c   1.000
_cell.angle_alpha   90.00
_cell.angle_beta   90.00
_cell.angle_gamma   90.00
#
_symmetry.space_group_name_H-M   'P 1'
#
loop_
_entity.id
_entity.type
_entity.pdbx_description
1 polymer ?
#
loop_
_entity_poly.entity_id
_entity_poly.type
_entity_poly.pdbx_seq_one_letter_code
_entity_poly.pdbx_strand_id
1 'polypeptide(L)'
;MYALPGQTEAAALLDIDRALALCPEHLSHYQLTLEPETVFARFPPKDLPDDDTAWAMQEACQAKLASAGFIQYEVSAYAKPDRRCQHNQVYWQFGDYLGIGAGAHGKITDLNTATITRLEKQKIPRLYQDTAGHSDGVQLRELQPKDLPFEFMLNALRLQDGFPKPTLLRSPA
;
A
#
# COMPACT_ATOMS: atom_id res chain seq x y z
N MET A 1 -10.74 -8.35 4.36
CA MET A 1 -10.07 -7.90 5.60
C MET A 1 -10.29 -8.97 6.64
N TYR A 2 -9.37 -9.14 7.58
CA TYR A 2 -9.47 -10.08 8.69
C TYR A 2 -9.32 -9.35 10.04
N ALA A 3 -9.49 -10.09 11.14
CA ALA A 3 -9.56 -9.56 12.49
C ALA A 3 -10.68 -8.51 12.68
N LEU A 4 -11.82 -8.74 12.05
CA LEU A 4 -13.01 -7.90 12.19
C LEU A 4 -13.73 -8.16 13.53
N PRO A 5 -14.54 -7.21 14.04
CA PRO A 5 -15.32 -7.39 15.26
C PRO A 5 -16.17 -8.68 15.23
N GLY A 6 -15.99 -9.55 16.20
CA GLY A 6 -16.67 -10.84 16.34
C GLY A 6 -16.29 -11.89 15.29
N GLN A 7 -15.28 -11.64 14.45
CA GLN A 7 -14.85 -12.58 13.42
C GLN A 7 -14.11 -13.75 14.07
N THR A 8 -14.44 -14.97 13.64
CA THR A 8 -13.69 -16.19 13.99
C THR A 8 -12.76 -16.58 12.85
N GLU A 9 -11.77 -17.43 13.11
CA GLU A 9 -10.89 -17.96 12.05
C GLU A 9 -11.69 -18.63 10.92
N ALA A 10 -12.69 -19.44 11.27
CA ALA A 10 -13.58 -20.07 10.30
C ALA A 10 -14.33 -19.04 9.43
N ALA A 11 -14.75 -17.91 10.01
CA ALA A 11 -15.39 -16.83 9.27
C ALA A 11 -14.40 -16.11 8.33
N ALA A 12 -13.18 -15.85 8.78
CA ALA A 12 -12.13 -15.27 7.93
C ALA A 12 -11.79 -16.18 6.74
N LEU A 13 -11.69 -17.49 6.97
CA LEU A 13 -11.45 -18.46 5.90
C LEU A 13 -12.63 -18.55 4.91
N LEU A 14 -13.87 -18.39 5.41
CA LEU A 14 -15.06 -18.34 4.56
C LEU A 14 -15.07 -17.08 3.67
N ASP A 15 -14.60 -15.94 4.17
CA ASP A 15 -14.46 -14.72 3.38
C ASP A 15 -13.46 -14.92 2.23
N ILE A 16 -12.36 -15.63 2.49
CA ILE A 16 -11.41 -16.04 1.43
C ILE A 16 -12.07 -16.97 0.42
N ASP A 17 -12.82 -17.99 0.85
CA ASP A 17 -13.55 -18.89 -0.07
C ASP A 17 -14.48 -18.11 -1.00
N ARG A 18 -15.24 -17.16 -0.44
CA ARG A 18 -16.17 -16.32 -1.21
C ARG A 18 -15.43 -15.43 -2.20
N ALA A 19 -14.30 -14.84 -1.80
CA ALA A 19 -13.48 -14.04 -2.70
C ALA A 19 -12.91 -14.90 -3.84
N LEU A 20 -12.40 -16.10 -3.53
CA LEU A 20 -11.85 -17.03 -4.52
C LEU A 20 -12.91 -17.53 -5.52
N ALA A 21 -14.15 -17.72 -5.08
CA ALA A 21 -15.26 -18.12 -5.95
C ALA A 21 -15.54 -17.11 -7.09
N LEU A 22 -15.15 -15.83 -6.90
CA LEU A 22 -15.21 -14.81 -7.96
C LEU A 22 -14.07 -14.90 -8.98
N CYS A 23 -13.17 -15.87 -8.83
CA CYS A 23 -12.00 -16.10 -9.67
C CYS A 23 -11.12 -14.86 -9.90
N PRO A 24 -10.72 -14.12 -8.84
CA PRO A 24 -9.86 -12.95 -9.01
C PRO A 24 -8.44 -13.35 -9.44
N GLU A 25 -7.76 -12.44 -10.14
CA GLU A 25 -6.33 -12.58 -10.47
C GLU A 25 -5.42 -11.99 -9.38
N HIS A 26 -5.98 -11.05 -8.59
CA HIS A 26 -5.29 -10.28 -7.56
C HIS A 26 -6.23 -10.05 -6.37
N LEU A 27 -5.69 -10.11 -5.14
CA LEU A 27 -6.40 -9.87 -3.90
C LEU A 27 -5.55 -9.02 -2.96
N SER A 28 -6.15 -7.95 -2.43
CA SER A 28 -5.61 -7.23 -1.28
C SER A 28 -6.30 -7.72 0.00
N HIS A 29 -5.51 -8.14 0.98
CA HIS A 29 -5.99 -8.72 2.23
C HIS A 29 -5.28 -8.05 3.42
N TYR A 30 -6.04 -7.22 4.15
CA TYR A 30 -5.54 -6.42 5.28
C TYR A 30 -6.11 -6.91 6.61
N GLN A 31 -5.30 -6.80 7.67
CA GLN A 31 -5.80 -6.76 9.04
C GLN A 31 -6.61 -5.49 9.23
N LEU A 32 -7.70 -5.55 9.99
CA LEU A 32 -8.29 -4.33 10.52
C LEU A 32 -7.35 -3.73 11.58
N THR A 33 -6.79 -2.56 11.27
CA THR A 33 -5.98 -1.78 12.21
C THR A 33 -6.71 -0.48 12.54
N LEU A 34 -6.72 -0.11 13.82
CA LEU A 34 -7.34 1.14 14.27
C LEU A 34 -6.29 2.26 14.28
N GLU A 35 -6.32 3.10 13.26
CA GLU A 35 -5.40 4.24 13.17
C GLU A 35 -5.74 5.32 14.20
N PRO A 36 -4.71 5.92 14.86
CA PRO A 36 -4.90 7.10 15.70
C PRO A 36 -5.68 8.20 14.95
N GLU A 37 -6.43 9.02 15.68
CA GLU A 37 -7.26 10.11 15.13
C GLU A 37 -8.48 9.66 14.29
N THR A 38 -8.76 8.36 14.19
CA THR A 38 -9.99 7.88 13.55
C THR A 38 -11.16 7.75 14.51
N VAL A 39 -12.38 7.75 13.97
CA VAL A 39 -13.61 7.48 14.75
C VAL A 39 -13.53 6.11 15.42
N PHE A 40 -12.95 5.11 14.75
CA PHE A 40 -12.81 3.78 15.33
C PHE A 40 -11.74 3.70 16.41
N ALA A 41 -10.67 4.49 16.37
CA ALA A 41 -9.76 4.58 17.51
C ALA A 41 -10.43 5.26 18.72
N ARG A 42 -11.26 6.29 18.48
CA ARG A 42 -12.01 6.98 19.55
C ARG A 42 -13.14 6.13 20.14
N PHE A 43 -13.80 5.33 19.31
CA PHE A 43 -14.88 4.44 19.70
C PHE A 43 -14.60 3.03 19.15
N PRO A 44 -13.68 2.28 19.76
CA PRO A 44 -13.31 0.95 19.31
C PRO A 44 -14.55 0.04 19.23
N PRO A 45 -14.73 -0.68 18.12
CA PRO A 45 -15.70 -1.75 18.07
C PRO A 45 -15.47 -2.75 19.21
N LYS A 46 -16.57 -3.27 19.78
CA LYS A 46 -16.48 -4.36 20.74
C LYS A 46 -16.07 -5.65 20.02
N ASP A 47 -15.51 -6.60 20.77
CA ASP A 47 -15.22 -7.95 20.30
C ASP A 47 -14.19 -8.02 19.16
N LEU A 48 -13.22 -7.10 19.14
CA LEU A 48 -12.04 -7.26 18.29
C LEU A 48 -11.21 -8.46 18.75
N PRO A 49 -10.74 -9.32 17.84
CA PRO A 49 -9.76 -10.34 18.17
C PRO A 49 -8.50 -9.73 18.80
N ASP A 50 -7.90 -10.43 19.76
CA ASP A 50 -6.57 -10.08 20.27
C ASP A 50 -5.48 -10.39 19.24
N ASP A 51 -4.24 -9.96 19.54
CA ASP A 51 -3.11 -10.09 18.62
C ASP A 51 -2.80 -11.56 18.26
N ASP A 52 -2.88 -12.46 19.24
CA ASP A 52 -2.64 -13.89 19.02
C ASP A 52 -3.71 -14.51 18.12
N THR A 53 -4.97 -14.16 18.33
CA THR A 53 -6.08 -14.62 17.49
C THR A 53 -5.99 -14.02 16.08
N ALA A 54 -5.69 -12.73 15.96
CA ALA A 54 -5.50 -12.06 14.67
C ALA A 54 -4.32 -12.67 13.89
N TRP A 55 -3.24 -13.03 14.59
CA TRP A 55 -2.09 -13.72 14.02
C TRP A 55 -2.47 -15.11 13.48
N ALA A 56 -3.16 -15.93 14.28
CA ALA A 56 -3.63 -17.25 13.83
C ALA A 56 -4.55 -17.14 12.60
N MET A 57 -5.47 -16.17 12.59
CA MET A 57 -6.30 -15.87 11.42
C MET A 57 -5.50 -15.51 10.19
N GLN A 58 -4.46 -14.69 10.35
CA GLN A 58 -3.58 -14.29 9.27
C GLN A 58 -2.89 -15.50 8.65
N GLU A 59 -2.26 -16.34 9.47
CA GLU A 59 -1.55 -17.54 9.00
C GLU A 59 -2.49 -18.50 8.27
N ALA A 60 -3.67 -18.75 8.82
CA ALA A 60 -4.67 -19.62 8.21
C ALA A 60 -5.14 -19.06 6.84
N CYS A 61 -5.41 -17.75 6.76
CA CYS A 61 -5.82 -17.11 5.50
C CYS A 61 -4.68 -17.11 4.46
N GLN A 62 -3.44 -16.86 4.88
CA GLN A 62 -2.26 -16.91 4.01
C GLN A 62 -2.06 -18.31 3.43
N ALA A 63 -2.13 -19.34 4.27
CA ALA A 63 -2.02 -20.72 3.84
C ALA A 63 -3.11 -21.11 2.81
N LYS A 64 -4.34 -20.63 3.02
CA LYS A 64 -5.45 -20.86 2.09
C LYS A 64 -5.30 -20.13 0.76
N LEU A 65 -4.83 -18.89 0.76
CA LEU A 65 -4.52 -18.17 -0.48
C LEU A 65 -3.37 -18.87 -1.24
N ALA A 66 -2.34 -19.32 -0.53
CA ALA A 66 -1.23 -20.06 -1.10
C ALA A 66 -1.67 -21.38 -1.74
N SER A 67 -2.55 -22.16 -1.07
CA SER A 67 -3.09 -23.40 -1.64
C SER A 67 -3.96 -23.17 -2.88
N ALA A 68 -4.59 -21.99 -2.97
CA ALA A 68 -5.28 -21.52 -4.17
C ALA A 68 -4.32 -20.95 -5.24
N GLY A 69 -3.00 -20.98 -5.05
CA GLY A 69 -2.00 -20.55 -6.03
C GLY A 69 -1.77 -19.04 -6.09
N PHE A 70 -2.13 -18.30 -5.04
CA PHE A 70 -1.75 -16.90 -4.89
C PHE A 70 -0.39 -16.77 -4.18
N ILE A 71 0.39 -15.79 -4.59
CA ILE A 71 1.70 -15.46 -4.01
C ILE A 71 1.58 -14.10 -3.33
N GLN A 72 1.95 -14.02 -2.05
CA GLN A 72 2.14 -12.75 -1.37
C GLN A 72 3.38 -12.07 -1.95
N TYR A 73 3.22 -10.98 -2.68
CA TYR A 73 4.35 -10.26 -3.27
C TYR A 73 4.72 -8.99 -2.50
N GLU A 74 3.82 -8.51 -1.65
CA GLU A 74 4.02 -7.41 -0.71
C GLU A 74 3.15 -7.60 0.54
N VAL A 75 3.40 -6.80 1.58
CA VAL A 75 2.77 -6.85 2.91
C VAL A 75 1.30 -7.31 2.90
N SER A 76 0.44 -6.71 2.08
CA SER A 76 -1.01 -6.99 2.10
C SER A 76 -1.59 -7.40 0.75
N ALA A 77 -0.77 -7.67 -0.27
CA ALA A 77 -1.28 -8.06 -1.58
C ALA A 77 -0.75 -9.39 -2.09
N TYR A 78 -1.68 -10.11 -2.70
CA TYR A 78 -1.56 -11.48 -3.18
C TYR A 78 -1.99 -11.51 -4.64
N ALA A 79 -1.28 -12.25 -5.48
CA ALA A 79 -1.64 -12.36 -6.89
C ALA A 79 -1.34 -13.77 -7.42
N LYS A 80 -2.05 -14.15 -8.49
CA LYS A 80 -1.60 -15.25 -9.34
C LYS A 80 -0.23 -14.92 -9.97
N PRO A 81 0.53 -15.93 -10.43
CA PRO A 81 1.73 -15.71 -11.21
C PRO A 81 1.49 -14.69 -12.32
N ASP A 82 2.42 -13.76 -12.51
CA ASP A 82 2.37 -12.69 -13.53
C ASP A 82 1.18 -11.72 -13.44
N ARG A 83 0.43 -11.73 -12.33
CA ARG A 83 -0.72 -10.84 -12.09
C ARG A 83 -0.49 -9.84 -10.96
N ARG A 84 0.76 -9.57 -10.61
CA ARG A 84 1.12 -8.54 -9.62
C ARG A 84 0.64 -7.17 -10.10
N CYS A 85 0.06 -6.37 -9.20
CA CYS A 85 -0.44 -5.04 -9.54
C CYS A 85 0.71 -4.12 -9.96
N GLN A 86 0.72 -3.66 -11.21
CA GLN A 86 1.76 -2.78 -11.74
C GLN A 86 1.84 -1.46 -10.97
N HIS A 87 0.70 -0.90 -10.56
CA HIS A 87 0.67 0.32 -9.74
C HIS A 87 1.42 0.11 -8.42
N ASN A 88 1.08 -0.94 -7.64
CA ASN A 88 1.80 -1.23 -6.39
C ASN A 88 3.30 -1.42 -6.64
N GLN A 89 3.67 -2.15 -7.70
CA GLN A 89 5.08 -2.37 -8.05
C GLN A 89 5.82 -1.07 -8.30
N VAL A 90 5.24 -0.12 -9.05
CA VAL A 90 5.86 1.20 -9.28
C VAL A 90 6.11 1.94 -7.97
N TYR A 91 5.14 1.96 -7.05
CA TYR A 91 5.31 2.64 -5.76
C TYR A 91 6.40 1.96 -4.92
N TRP A 92 6.33 0.65 -4.77
CA TRP A 92 7.21 -0.11 -3.88
C TRP A 92 8.63 -0.23 -4.42
N GLN A 93 8.82 -0.18 -5.74
CA GLN A 93 10.15 -0.12 -6.37
C GLN A 93 10.70 1.32 -6.47
N PHE A 94 10.06 2.27 -5.80
CA PHE A 94 10.48 3.68 -5.78
C PHE A 94 10.49 4.32 -7.18
N GLY A 95 9.62 3.86 -8.08
CA GLY A 95 9.44 4.40 -9.42
C GLY A 95 8.70 5.74 -9.44
N ASP A 96 8.56 6.30 -10.64
CA ASP A 96 7.89 7.57 -10.86
C ASP A 96 6.40 7.39 -11.21
N TYR A 97 5.57 8.30 -10.71
CA TYR A 97 4.13 8.26 -10.91
C TYR A 97 3.50 9.65 -10.77
N LEU A 98 2.38 9.85 -11.48
CA LEU A 98 1.63 11.09 -11.46
C LEU A 98 0.50 11.05 -10.41
N GLY A 99 0.41 12.11 -9.61
CA GLY A 99 -0.71 12.32 -8.69
C GLY A 99 -1.86 13.04 -9.40
N ILE A 100 -2.97 12.34 -9.65
CA ILE A 100 -4.16 12.90 -10.31
C ILE A 100 -5.35 12.82 -9.35
N GLY A 101 -6.06 13.95 -9.18
CA GLY A 101 -7.21 14.06 -8.27
C GLY A 101 -6.89 14.78 -6.95
N ALA A 102 -7.95 15.02 -6.16
CA ALA A 102 -7.85 15.63 -4.83
C ALA A 102 -7.05 14.72 -3.90
N GLY A 103 -6.10 15.29 -3.15
CA GLY A 103 -5.24 14.57 -2.21
C GLY A 103 -4.22 13.63 -2.86
N ALA A 104 -4.09 13.65 -4.19
CA ALA A 104 -3.17 12.76 -4.87
C ALA A 104 -1.70 13.19 -4.64
N HIS A 105 -0.84 12.19 -4.47
CA HIS A 105 0.60 12.38 -4.39
C HIS A 105 1.28 11.94 -5.69
N GLY A 106 2.43 12.51 -5.99
CA GLY A 106 3.28 12.13 -7.12
C GLY A 106 4.76 12.04 -6.73
N LYS A 107 5.53 11.36 -7.57
CA LYS A 107 7.01 11.32 -7.51
C LYS A 107 7.54 11.33 -8.93
N ILE A 108 8.40 12.29 -9.25
CA ILE A 108 9.05 12.40 -10.55
C ILE A 108 10.55 12.60 -10.35
N THR A 109 11.35 11.91 -11.14
CA THR A 109 12.81 12.01 -11.18
C THR A 109 13.21 12.77 -12.45
N ASP A 110 13.98 13.84 -12.32
CA ASP A 110 14.67 14.47 -13.45
C ASP A 110 16.05 13.84 -13.64
N LEU A 111 16.20 13.09 -14.73
CA LEU A 111 17.44 12.36 -15.04
C LEU A 111 18.62 13.29 -15.40
N ASN A 112 18.36 14.53 -15.83
CA ASN A 112 19.44 15.47 -16.18
C ASN A 112 20.13 16.03 -14.95
N THR A 113 19.35 16.28 -13.90
CA THR A 113 19.81 16.89 -12.66
C THR A 113 19.94 15.88 -11.51
N ALA A 114 19.46 14.64 -11.72
CA ALA A 114 19.31 13.62 -10.70
C ALA A 114 18.47 14.07 -9.49
N THR A 115 17.53 15.00 -9.70
CA THR A 115 16.63 15.50 -8.65
C THR A 115 15.34 14.69 -8.60
N ILE A 116 14.81 14.46 -7.40
CA ILE A 116 13.52 13.82 -7.20
C ILE A 116 12.57 14.83 -6.58
N THR A 117 11.40 14.99 -7.20
CA THR A 117 10.35 15.90 -6.72
C THR A 117 9.12 15.10 -6.29
N ARG A 118 8.71 15.30 -5.03
CA ARG A 118 7.40 14.87 -4.52
C ARG A 118 6.36 15.93 -4.81
N LEU A 119 5.18 15.46 -5.15
CA LEU A 119 4.00 16.28 -5.40
C LEU A 119 2.91 15.90 -4.41
N GLU A 120 2.23 16.89 -3.85
CA GLU A 120 1.00 16.73 -3.05
C GLU A 120 -0.08 17.71 -3.54
N LYS A 121 -1.30 17.21 -3.73
CA LYS A 121 -2.46 18.02 -4.14
C LYS A 121 -3.40 18.28 -2.98
N GLN A 122 -4.17 19.36 -3.07
CA GLN A 122 -5.20 19.71 -2.10
C GLN A 122 -6.12 18.52 -1.80
N LYS A 123 -6.18 18.08 -0.55
CA LYS A 123 -6.98 16.93 -0.11
C LYS A 123 -8.48 17.20 -0.05
N ILE A 124 -8.88 18.46 0.17
CA ILE A 124 -10.29 18.84 0.24
C ILE A 124 -10.82 18.99 -1.19
N PRO A 125 -11.83 18.20 -1.62
CA PRO A 125 -12.28 18.20 -3.02
C PRO A 125 -12.70 19.57 -3.56
N ARG A 126 -13.27 20.44 -2.70
CA ARG A 126 -13.65 21.81 -3.08
C ARG A 126 -12.41 22.68 -3.33
N LEU A 127 -11.46 22.69 -2.40
CA LEU A 127 -10.20 23.43 -2.58
C LEU A 127 -9.40 22.92 -3.78
N TYR A 128 -9.42 21.61 -4.02
CA TYR A 128 -8.81 21.02 -5.22
C TYR A 128 -9.42 21.55 -6.51
N GLN A 129 -10.74 21.69 -6.58
CA GLN A 129 -11.42 22.26 -7.74
C GLN A 129 -11.12 23.76 -7.89
N ASP A 130 -11.19 24.51 -6.79
CA ASP A 130 -10.98 25.96 -6.78
C ASP A 130 -9.53 26.33 -7.19
N THR A 131 -8.56 25.49 -6.84
CA THR A 131 -7.13 25.68 -7.15
C THR A 131 -6.66 24.91 -8.39
N ALA A 132 -7.57 24.22 -9.09
CA ALA A 132 -7.21 23.46 -10.29
C ALA A 132 -6.61 24.38 -11.36
N GLY A 133 -5.49 23.97 -11.95
CA GLY A 133 -4.76 24.77 -12.94
C GLY A 133 -3.89 25.90 -12.35
N HIS A 134 -3.93 26.12 -11.03
CA HIS A 134 -3.11 27.11 -10.34
C HIS A 134 -1.95 26.45 -9.61
N SER A 135 -0.82 27.16 -9.50
CA SER A 135 0.40 26.64 -8.87
C SER A 135 0.27 26.45 -7.36
N ASP A 136 -0.62 27.17 -6.69
CA ASP A 136 -0.92 27.05 -5.26
C ASP A 136 -1.79 25.83 -4.91
N GLY A 137 -2.42 25.19 -5.91
CA GLY A 137 -3.13 23.93 -5.78
C GLY A 137 -2.23 22.70 -5.63
N VAL A 138 -0.91 22.89 -5.78
CA VAL A 138 0.09 21.83 -5.76
C VAL A 138 1.25 22.23 -4.86
N GLN A 139 1.64 21.34 -3.95
CA GLN A 139 2.90 21.47 -3.22
C GLN A 139 3.95 20.59 -3.87
N LEU A 140 5.10 21.19 -4.17
CA LEU A 140 6.28 20.50 -4.70
C LEU A 140 7.37 20.52 -3.65
N ARG A 141 8.00 19.37 -3.43
CA ARG A 141 9.14 19.21 -2.53
C ARG A 141 10.23 18.42 -3.21
N GLU A 142 11.39 19.05 -3.40
CA GLU A 142 12.60 18.35 -3.82
C GLU A 142 13.16 17.52 -2.66
N LEU A 143 13.40 16.24 -2.89
CA LEU A 143 14.02 15.34 -1.91
C LEU A 143 15.51 15.66 -1.80
N GLN A 144 15.95 15.89 -0.57
CA GLN A 144 17.38 16.07 -0.33
C GLN A 144 18.08 14.71 -0.39
N PRO A 145 19.35 14.65 -0.83
CA PRO A 145 20.09 13.38 -0.92
C PRO A 145 20.11 12.56 0.37
N LYS A 146 20.11 13.24 1.53
CA LYS A 146 20.06 12.60 2.85
C LYS A 146 18.74 11.87 3.15
N ASP A 147 17.64 12.26 2.51
CA ASP A 147 16.30 11.69 2.74
C ASP A 147 16.06 10.45 1.87
N LEU A 148 16.81 10.31 0.77
CA LEU A 148 16.64 9.23 -0.22
C LEU A 148 16.75 7.83 0.37
N PRO A 149 17.76 7.48 1.21
CA PRO A 149 17.84 6.13 1.75
C PRO A 149 16.62 5.77 2.59
N PHE A 150 16.14 6.71 3.41
CA PHE A 150 14.97 6.48 4.25
C PHE A 150 13.69 6.32 3.43
N GLU A 151 13.43 7.25 2.50
CA GLU A 151 12.24 7.16 1.64
C GLU A 151 12.25 5.91 0.74
N PHE A 152 13.41 5.54 0.19
CA PHE A 152 13.55 4.31 -0.60
C PHE A 152 13.21 3.07 0.23
N MET A 153 13.78 2.96 1.44
CA MET A 153 13.56 1.79 2.31
C MET A 153 12.10 1.62 2.72
N LEU A 154 11.39 2.73 3.02
CA LEU A 154 9.95 2.68 3.35
C LEU A 154 9.09 2.05 2.25
N ASN A 155 9.53 2.14 0.99
CA ASN A 155 8.84 1.56 -0.15
C ASN A 155 9.34 0.14 -0.44
N ALA A 156 10.66 -0.02 -0.58
CA ALA A 156 11.26 -1.26 -1.04
C ALA A 156 11.10 -2.41 -0.03
N LEU A 157 11.10 -2.13 1.27
CA LEU A 157 10.91 -3.15 2.32
C LEU A 157 9.47 -3.68 2.40
N ARG A 158 8.52 -3.13 1.62
CA ARG A 158 7.18 -3.72 1.50
C ARG A 158 7.16 -4.95 0.61
N LEU A 159 8.11 -5.10 -0.31
CA LEU A 159 8.20 -6.23 -1.23
C LEU A 159 8.82 -7.43 -0.53
N GLN A 160 8.22 -8.61 -0.71
CA GLN A 160 8.77 -9.86 -0.17
C GLN A 160 10.11 -10.23 -0.83
N ASP A 161 10.27 -9.91 -2.11
CA ASP A 161 11.51 -10.16 -2.87
C ASP A 161 12.64 -9.17 -2.49
N GLY A 162 12.33 -8.15 -1.69
CA GLY A 162 13.26 -7.09 -1.32
C GLY A 162 13.77 -6.28 -2.52
N PHE A 163 15.04 -5.89 -2.48
CA PHE A 163 15.70 -5.12 -3.54
C PHE A 163 17.19 -5.48 -3.64
N PRO A 164 17.81 -5.40 -4.83
CA PRO A 164 19.24 -5.65 -4.97
C PRO A 164 20.04 -4.47 -4.41
N LYS A 165 21.13 -4.75 -3.67
CA LYS A 165 22.00 -3.73 -3.02
C LYS A 165 22.44 -2.56 -3.93
N PRO A 166 22.78 -2.77 -5.23
CA PRO A 166 23.15 -1.67 -6.13
C PRO A 166 22.06 -0.61 -6.33
N THR A 167 20.78 -0.94 -6.09
CA THR A 167 19.63 -0.02 -6.23
C THR A 167 19.64 1.09 -5.18
N LEU A 168 20.31 0.89 -4.04
CA LEU A 168 20.50 1.93 -3.01
C LEU A 168 21.37 3.09 -3.52
N LEU A 169 22.23 2.84 -4.51
CA LEU A 169 23.30 3.72 -4.95
C LEU A 169 23.07 4.28 -6.36
N ARG A 170 21.91 4.04 -6.97
CA ARG A 170 21.61 4.51 -8.33
C ARG A 170 20.23 5.15 -8.36
N SER A 171 20.17 6.39 -8.87
CA SER A 171 18.92 6.89 -9.47
C SER A 171 18.45 5.89 -10.53
N PRO A 172 17.14 5.60 -10.62
CA PRO A 172 16.63 4.71 -11.65
C PRO A 172 17.03 5.25 -13.02
N ALA A 173 17.56 4.36 -13.86
CA ALA A 173 17.86 4.61 -15.26
C ALA A 173 16.60 4.48 -16.12
#